data_AF-A0A520E4A4-F1
#
_entry.id   AF-A0A520E4A4-F1
#
_cell.length_a   1.000
_cell.length_b   1.000
_cell.length_c   1.000
_cell.angle_alpha   90.00
_cell.angle_beta   90.00
_cell.angle_gamma   90.00
#
_symmetry.space_group_name_H-M   'P 1'
#
loop_
_entity.id
_entity.type
_entity.pdbx_description
1 polymer ?
#
loop_
_entity_poly.entity_id
_entity_poly.type
_entity_poly.pdbx_seq_one_letter_code
_entity_poly.pdbx_strand_id
1 'polypeptide(L)'
;LSFVVGKGFTKSDTIKEFVVNETMLRKLNVVNFNEALGKKIILWGKTGTIVGVVKDFNNLSLHEPISPIIIAPIKENYRNLAVKMDSKQILTIMPQVERIWNDTYPENFYSSSFVDDDISKYYETERVMGVLFKVFAGVIIFISFIGLFGLISFVATQRTREVAIRKVLGATTLELVKMLNGTFLLMVFIANIIAWPLAYLFVSKWLSTFTYRIDLSIWPFALAMIISMLITLITVSFRSFKAARANTIDALKYE
;
A
#
# COMPACT_ATOMS: atom_id res chain seq x y z
N LEU A 1 -16.18 -17.33 -13.54
CA LEU A 1 -15.39 -18.50 -13.06
C LEU A 1 -14.62 -19.07 -14.23
N SER A 2 -13.32 -19.34 -14.06
CA SER A 2 -12.50 -20.00 -15.08
C SER A 2 -12.29 -21.45 -14.68
N PHE A 3 -12.72 -22.39 -15.53
CA PHE A 3 -12.53 -23.82 -15.29
C PHE A 3 -11.15 -24.26 -15.79
N VAL A 4 -10.45 -25.04 -14.97
CA VAL A 4 -9.18 -25.69 -15.33
C VAL A 4 -9.47 -27.03 -15.98
N VAL A 5 -10.37 -27.81 -15.38
CA VAL A 5 -10.86 -29.09 -15.91
C VAL A 5 -12.33 -29.30 -15.55
N GLY A 6 -13.01 -30.13 -16.34
CA GLY A 6 -14.42 -30.48 -16.12
C GLY A 6 -15.39 -29.41 -16.60
N LYS A 7 -16.59 -29.38 -16.00
CA LYS A 7 -17.71 -28.54 -16.43
C LYS A 7 -18.46 -27.95 -15.24
N GLY A 8 -19.37 -27.01 -15.54
CA GLY A 8 -20.31 -26.47 -14.57
C GLY A 8 -21.41 -27.46 -14.18
N PHE A 9 -22.32 -26.99 -13.34
CA PHE A 9 -23.40 -27.82 -12.79
C PHE A 9 -24.45 -28.19 -13.85
N THR A 10 -24.93 -29.42 -13.78
CA THR A 10 -26.16 -29.84 -14.46
C THR A 10 -27.39 -29.39 -13.66
N LYS A 11 -28.50 -29.13 -14.36
CA LYS A 11 -29.74 -28.70 -13.72
C LYS A 11 -30.30 -29.86 -12.90
N SER A 12 -30.31 -29.71 -11.58
CA SER A 12 -30.82 -30.70 -10.62
C SER A 12 -31.50 -30.00 -9.45
N ASP A 13 -32.51 -30.66 -8.87
CA ASP A 13 -33.20 -30.17 -7.68
C ASP A 13 -32.48 -30.52 -6.38
N THR A 14 -31.66 -31.58 -6.40
CA THR A 14 -30.84 -32.00 -5.26
C THR A 14 -29.36 -31.74 -5.54
N ILE A 15 -28.59 -31.42 -4.48
CA ILE A 15 -27.12 -31.31 -4.56
C ILE A 15 -26.56 -32.69 -4.88
N LYS A 16 -26.11 -32.85 -6.12
CA LYS A 16 -25.46 -34.07 -6.64
C LYS A 16 -24.04 -33.80 -7.12
N GLU A 17 -23.70 -32.53 -7.30
CA GLU A 17 -22.48 -32.10 -7.97
C GLU A 17 -21.79 -31.00 -7.19
N PHE A 18 -20.47 -31.06 -7.15
CA PHE A 18 -19.60 -30.09 -6.52
C PHE A 18 -18.57 -29.58 -7.52
N VAL A 19 -18.25 -28.30 -7.44
CA VAL A 19 -17.12 -27.69 -8.13
C VAL A 19 -16.15 -27.21 -7.05
N VAL A 20 -14.86 -27.49 -7.23
CA VAL A 20 -13.83 -27.19 -6.24
C VAL A 20 -12.76 -26.29 -6.83
N ASN A 21 -12.01 -25.55 -6.01
CA ASN A 21 -10.84 -24.81 -6.49
C ASN A 21 -9.56 -25.66 -6.44
N GLU A 22 -8.51 -25.19 -7.11
CA GLU A 22 -7.21 -25.86 -7.12
C GLU A 22 -6.63 -26.00 -5.70
N THR A 23 -6.76 -24.96 -4.86
CA THR A 23 -6.22 -25.01 -3.49
C THR A 23 -6.83 -26.14 -2.66
N MET A 24 -8.13 -26.44 -2.81
CA MET A 24 -8.73 -27.57 -2.12
C MET A 24 -8.09 -28.90 -2.54
N LEU A 25 -7.92 -29.12 -3.84
CA LEU A 25 -7.31 -30.35 -4.36
C LEU A 25 -5.85 -30.49 -3.92
N ARG A 26 -5.10 -29.39 -3.93
CA ARG A 26 -3.72 -29.38 -3.42
C ARG A 26 -3.65 -29.74 -1.94
N LYS A 27 -4.57 -29.24 -1.10
CA LYS A 27 -4.64 -29.63 0.32
C LYS A 27 -5.01 -31.10 0.53
N LEU A 28 -5.74 -31.70 -0.41
CA LEU A 28 -6.05 -33.13 -0.42
C LEU A 28 -4.96 -33.99 -1.08
N ASN A 29 -3.79 -33.41 -1.38
CA ASN A 29 -2.67 -34.06 -2.06
C ASN A 29 -3.01 -34.65 -3.44
N VAL A 30 -4.00 -34.04 -4.14
CA VAL A 30 -4.34 -34.42 -5.52
C VAL A 30 -3.51 -33.58 -6.48
N VAL A 31 -2.50 -34.20 -7.09
CA VAL A 31 -1.58 -33.54 -8.02
C VAL A 31 -2.19 -33.39 -9.42
N ASN A 32 -2.94 -34.41 -9.88
CA ASN A 32 -3.60 -34.39 -11.18
C ASN A 32 -5.09 -34.05 -11.03
N PHE A 33 -5.48 -32.85 -11.47
CA PHE A 33 -6.85 -32.38 -11.30
C PHE A 33 -7.89 -33.19 -12.11
N ASN A 34 -7.48 -33.86 -13.19
CA ASN A 34 -8.39 -34.74 -13.95
C ASN A 34 -8.85 -35.95 -13.12
N GLU A 35 -7.99 -36.46 -12.22
CA GLU A 35 -8.32 -37.58 -11.34
C GLU A 35 -9.31 -37.20 -10.23
N ALA A 36 -9.50 -35.90 -9.98
CA ALA A 36 -10.51 -35.44 -9.04
C ALA A 36 -11.93 -35.55 -9.61
N LEU A 37 -12.07 -35.49 -10.94
CA LEU A 37 -13.38 -35.54 -11.60
C LEU A 37 -14.05 -36.90 -11.38
N GLY A 38 -15.35 -36.89 -11.09
CA GLY A 38 -16.15 -38.08 -10.82
C GLY A 38 -16.00 -38.67 -9.42
N LYS A 39 -15.01 -38.23 -8.63
CA LYS A 39 -14.89 -38.66 -7.22
C LYS A 39 -16.04 -38.12 -6.39
N LYS A 40 -16.54 -38.96 -5.47
CA LYS A 40 -17.60 -38.58 -4.53
C LYS A 40 -16.99 -37.96 -3.28
N ILE A 41 -17.58 -36.86 -2.83
CA ILE A 41 -17.27 -36.21 -1.57
C ILE A 41 -18.54 -36.08 -0.74
N ILE A 42 -18.38 -36.19 0.58
CA ILE A 42 -19.47 -36.06 1.55
C ILE A 42 -19.24 -34.75 2.29
N LEU A 43 -20.20 -33.83 2.15
CA LEU A 43 -20.16 -32.51 2.78
C LEU A 43 -21.54 -32.19 3.34
N TRP A 44 -21.58 -31.70 4.58
CA TRP A 44 -22.84 -31.32 5.24
C TRP A 44 -23.90 -32.43 5.18
N GLY A 45 -23.48 -33.70 5.32
CA GLY A 45 -24.36 -34.88 5.23
C GLY A 45 -24.87 -35.22 3.82
N LYS A 46 -24.42 -34.50 2.77
CA LYS A 46 -24.81 -34.71 1.38
C LYS A 46 -23.63 -35.28 0.58
N THR A 47 -23.90 -36.34 -0.18
CA THR A 47 -22.92 -36.96 -1.08
C THR A 47 -23.09 -36.40 -2.49
N GLY A 48 -22.01 -35.89 -3.06
CA GLY A 48 -22.00 -35.35 -4.42
C GLY A 48 -20.69 -35.64 -5.14
N THR A 49 -20.71 -35.60 -6.46
CA THR A 49 -19.54 -35.86 -7.31
C THR A 49 -18.85 -34.56 -7.69
N ILE A 50 -17.52 -34.56 -7.70
CA ILE A 50 -16.75 -33.43 -8.24
C ILE A 50 -16.90 -33.43 -9.77
N VAL A 51 -17.48 -32.37 -10.34
CA VAL A 51 -17.73 -32.26 -11.79
C VAL A 51 -16.84 -31.23 -12.48
N GLY A 52 -16.18 -30.37 -11.71
CA GLY A 52 -15.31 -29.34 -12.24
C GLY A 52 -14.31 -28.83 -11.20
N VAL A 53 -13.19 -28.34 -11.71
CA VAL A 53 -12.16 -27.66 -10.94
C VAL A 53 -11.99 -26.26 -11.52
N VAL A 54 -12.14 -25.24 -10.69
CA VAL A 54 -11.95 -23.84 -11.07
C VAL A 54 -10.58 -23.35 -10.65
N LYS A 55 -10.05 -22.39 -11.41
CA LYS A 55 -8.81 -21.69 -11.08
C LYS A 55 -9.00 -20.94 -9.77
N ASP A 56 -7.94 -20.88 -8.98
CA ASP A 56 -7.95 -20.11 -7.75
C ASP A 56 -8.21 -18.62 -7.99
N PHE A 57 -9.00 -18.04 -7.09
CA PHE A 57 -9.33 -16.62 -7.05
C PHE A 57 -9.38 -16.17 -5.58
N ASN A 58 -9.12 -14.89 -5.34
CA ASN A 58 -9.25 -14.31 -4.01
C ASN A 58 -10.73 -14.28 -3.60
N ASN A 59 -11.08 -15.09 -2.62
CA ASN A 59 -12.42 -15.18 -2.05
C ASN A 59 -12.56 -14.43 -0.72
N LEU A 60 -11.45 -13.92 -0.19
CA LEU A 60 -11.31 -13.15 1.04
C LEU A 60 -10.39 -11.95 0.79
N SER A 61 -10.07 -11.20 1.84
CA SER A 61 -9.09 -10.11 1.76
C SER A 61 -7.70 -10.60 1.34
N LEU A 62 -6.86 -9.70 0.82
CA LEU A 62 -5.48 -10.01 0.43
C LEU A 62 -4.56 -10.36 1.63
N HIS A 63 -5.02 -10.14 2.86
CA HIS A 63 -4.34 -10.63 4.05
C HIS A 63 -4.39 -12.16 4.15
N GLU A 64 -5.47 -12.76 3.67
CA GLU A 64 -5.70 -14.19 3.81
C GLU A 64 -5.24 -14.97 2.56
N PRO A 65 -4.69 -16.18 2.75
CA PRO A 65 -4.46 -17.08 1.65
C PRO A 65 -5.79 -17.50 1.02
N ILE A 66 -5.76 -17.80 -0.28
CA ILE A 66 -6.90 -18.42 -0.94
C ILE A 66 -7.25 -19.70 -0.19
N SER A 67 -8.49 -19.79 0.29
CA SER A 67 -8.94 -20.95 1.06
C SER A 67 -9.44 -22.07 0.15
N PRO A 68 -9.54 -23.31 0.65
CA PRO A 68 -10.25 -24.38 -0.04
C PRO A 68 -11.72 -24.02 -0.23
N ILE A 69 -12.20 -24.00 -1.47
CA ILE A 69 -13.57 -23.61 -1.81
C ILE A 69 -14.30 -24.78 -2.44
N ILE A 70 -15.55 -24.96 -2.02
CA ILE A 70 -16.51 -25.86 -2.63
C ILE A 70 -17.72 -25.04 -3.03
N ILE A 71 -18.08 -25.14 -4.29
CA ILE A 71 -19.22 -24.47 -4.90
C ILE A 71 -20.27 -25.52 -5.20
N ALA A 72 -21.50 -25.27 -4.75
CA ALA A 72 -22.65 -26.13 -4.96
C ALA A 72 -23.92 -25.31 -5.19
N PRO A 73 -24.87 -25.78 -6.03
CA PRO A 73 -26.15 -25.13 -6.23
C PRO A 73 -27.10 -25.46 -5.07
N ILE A 74 -26.93 -24.76 -3.94
CA ILE A 74 -27.78 -24.91 -2.75
C ILE A 74 -28.96 -23.94 -2.86
N LYS A 75 -30.06 -24.38 -3.47
CA LYS A 75 -31.24 -23.54 -3.73
C LYS A 75 -31.80 -22.84 -2.48
N GLU A 76 -31.77 -23.53 -1.34
CA GLU A 76 -32.22 -23.00 -0.04
C GLU A 76 -31.40 -21.78 0.45
N ASN A 77 -30.18 -21.60 -0.07
CA ASN A 77 -29.25 -20.54 0.32
C ASN A 77 -29.14 -19.41 -0.71
N TYR A 78 -30.05 -19.36 -1.70
CA TYR A 78 -30.06 -18.25 -2.66
C TYR A 78 -30.64 -17.00 -1.99
N ARG A 79 -29.74 -16.14 -1.51
CA ARG A 79 -30.09 -14.87 -0.83
C ARG A 79 -29.82 -13.63 -1.67
N ASN A 80 -28.81 -13.70 -2.55
CA ASN A 80 -28.33 -12.57 -3.32
C ASN A 80 -28.33 -12.92 -4.81
N LEU A 81 -28.60 -11.91 -5.65
CA LEU A 81 -28.49 -12.00 -7.10
C LEU A 81 -27.31 -11.13 -7.56
N ALA A 82 -26.36 -11.73 -8.28
CA ALA A 82 -25.28 -10.99 -8.93
C ALA A 82 -25.68 -10.66 -10.37
N VAL A 83 -25.78 -9.37 -10.69
CA VAL A 83 -26.11 -8.88 -12.03
C VAL A 83 -24.87 -8.23 -12.63
N LYS A 84 -24.40 -8.75 -13.76
CA LYS A 84 -23.31 -8.15 -14.53
C LYS A 84 -23.89 -7.28 -15.64
N MET A 85 -23.50 -6.02 -15.69
CA MET A 85 -23.95 -5.05 -16.69
C MET A 85 -22.82 -4.13 -17.14
N ASP A 86 -23.02 -3.42 -18.26
CA ASP A 86 -22.10 -2.40 -18.75
C ASP A 86 -22.19 -1.13 -17.90
N SER A 87 -21.04 -0.55 -17.52
CA SER A 87 -20.97 0.63 -16.67
C SER A 87 -21.74 1.84 -17.22
N LYS A 88 -21.86 1.96 -18.55
CA LYS A 88 -22.58 3.07 -19.20
C LYS A 88 -24.09 2.95 -19.07
N GLN A 89 -24.60 1.75 -18.79
CA GLN A 89 -26.03 1.47 -18.74
C GLN A 89 -26.57 1.34 -17.30
N ILE A 90 -25.70 1.44 -16.28
CA ILE A 90 -26.07 1.30 -14.87
C ILE A 90 -27.27 2.20 -14.50
N LEU A 91 -27.20 3.49 -14.85
CA LEU A 91 -28.25 4.47 -14.52
C LEU A 91 -29.61 4.14 -15.16
N THR A 92 -29.61 3.38 -16.27
CA THR A 92 -30.83 2.97 -16.98
C THR A 92 -31.34 1.61 -16.50
N ILE A 93 -30.44 0.66 -16.22
CA ILE A 93 -30.78 -0.73 -15.89
C ILE A 93 -31.14 -0.89 -14.41
N MET A 94 -30.47 -0.19 -13.49
CA MET A 94 -30.73 -0.35 -12.05
C MET A 94 -32.20 -0.13 -11.66
N PRO A 95 -32.89 0.95 -12.10
CA PRO A 95 -34.30 1.13 -11.79
C PRO A 95 -35.20 0.04 -12.38
N GLN A 96 -34.82 -0.53 -13.53
CA GLN A 96 -35.55 -1.65 -14.14
C GLN A 96 -35.40 -2.93 -13.31
N VAL A 97 -34.19 -3.21 -12.82
CA VAL A 97 -33.91 -4.35 -11.94
C VAL A 97 -34.67 -4.21 -10.62
N GLU A 98 -34.66 -3.03 -10.01
CA GLU A 98 -35.43 -2.73 -8.79
C GLU A 98 -36.93 -2.99 -9.00
N ARG A 99 -37.49 -2.50 -10.11
CA ARG A 99 -38.90 -2.73 -10.44
C ARG A 99 -39.22 -4.22 -10.60
N ILE A 100 -38.42 -4.95 -11.39
CA ILE A 100 -38.60 -6.38 -11.60
C ILE A 100 -38.50 -7.15 -10.27
N TRP A 101 -37.57 -6.75 -9.40
CA TRP A 101 -37.41 -7.36 -8.08
C TRP A 101 -38.65 -7.15 -7.21
N ASN A 102 -39.13 -5.92 -7.10
CA ASN A 102 -40.30 -5.58 -6.28
C ASN A 102 -41.58 -6.25 -6.81
N ASP A 103 -41.73 -6.37 -8.13
CA ASP A 103 -42.86 -7.07 -8.75
C ASP A 103 -42.80 -8.60 -8.53
N THR A 104 -41.59 -9.18 -8.52
CA THR A 104 -41.40 -10.64 -8.36
C THR A 104 -41.38 -11.07 -6.89
N TYR A 105 -40.87 -10.23 -5.99
CA TYR A 105 -40.63 -10.52 -4.59
C TYR A 105 -41.15 -9.38 -3.68
N PRO A 106 -42.46 -9.10 -3.66
CA PRO A 106 -43.03 -7.95 -2.95
C PRO A 106 -42.79 -7.97 -1.42
N GLU A 107 -42.60 -9.16 -0.84
CA GLU A 107 -42.34 -9.35 0.59
C GLU A 107 -40.87 -9.10 0.98
N ASN A 108 -39.95 -8.94 0.01
CA ASN A 108 -38.52 -8.77 0.27
C ASN A 108 -38.07 -7.35 -0.06
N PHE A 109 -37.39 -6.70 0.88
CA PHE A 109 -36.81 -5.37 0.66
C PHE A 109 -35.69 -5.43 -0.39
N TYR A 110 -35.79 -4.58 -1.42
CA TYR A 110 -34.72 -4.43 -2.41
C TYR A 110 -33.50 -3.75 -1.79
N SER A 111 -32.35 -4.42 -1.84
CA SER A 111 -31.08 -3.85 -1.43
C SER A 111 -30.03 -4.19 -2.48
N SER A 112 -29.35 -3.17 -3.01
CA SER A 112 -28.30 -3.31 -4.01
C SER A 112 -27.00 -2.69 -3.51
N SER A 113 -25.90 -3.42 -3.64
CA SER A 113 -24.54 -2.90 -3.49
C SER A 113 -23.72 -3.20 -4.73
N PHE A 114 -22.74 -2.34 -5.03
CA PHE A 114 -21.73 -2.68 -6.02
C PHE A 114 -20.66 -3.57 -5.37
N VAL A 115 -20.23 -4.58 -6.11
CA VAL A 115 -19.14 -5.47 -5.67
C VAL A 115 -17.86 -4.66 -5.40
N ASP A 116 -17.60 -3.60 -6.17
CA ASP A 116 -16.46 -2.71 -5.98
C ASP A 116 -16.51 -1.96 -4.64
N ASP A 117 -17.70 -1.56 -4.19
CA ASP A 117 -17.89 -0.90 -2.89
C ASP A 117 -17.65 -1.90 -1.75
N ASP A 118 -18.15 -3.12 -1.88
CA ASP A 118 -17.94 -4.18 -0.90
C ASP A 118 -16.46 -4.61 -0.83
N ILE A 119 -15.77 -4.66 -1.97
CA ILE A 119 -14.31 -4.85 -2.01
C ILE A 119 -13.61 -3.68 -1.31
N SER A 120 -14.02 -2.45 -1.58
CA SER A 120 -13.38 -1.24 -1.02
C SER A 120 -13.48 -1.19 0.51
N LYS A 121 -14.56 -1.71 1.10
CA LYS A 121 -14.73 -1.80 2.56
C LYS A 121 -13.67 -2.68 3.22
N TYR A 122 -13.19 -3.73 2.56
CA TYR A 122 -12.08 -4.55 3.09
C TYR A 122 -10.78 -3.76 3.24
N TYR A 123 -10.62 -2.63 2.53
CA TYR A 123 -9.39 -1.83 2.46
C TYR A 123 -9.52 -0.42 3.03
N GLU A 124 -10.63 -0.12 3.71
CA GLU A 124 -10.89 1.22 4.23
C GLU A 124 -9.90 1.62 5.32
N THR A 125 -9.56 0.68 6.21
CA THR A 125 -8.58 0.90 7.28
C THR A 125 -7.21 1.26 6.71
N GLU A 126 -6.76 0.56 5.68
CA GLU A 126 -5.51 0.74 4.98
C GLU A 126 -5.47 2.10 4.28
N ARG A 127 -6.60 2.51 3.69
CA ARG A 127 -6.75 3.84 3.06
C ARG A 127 -6.63 4.95 4.09
N VAL A 128 -7.33 4.84 5.22
CA VAL A 128 -7.27 5.82 6.31
C VAL A 128 -5.87 5.90 6.89
N MET A 129 -5.24 4.76 7.18
CA MET A 129 -3.85 4.69 7.66
C MET A 129 -2.88 5.33 6.66
N GLY A 130 -3.04 5.05 5.36
CA GLY A 130 -2.24 5.65 4.30
C GLY A 130 -2.37 7.18 4.26
N VAL A 131 -3.56 7.73 4.49
CA VAL A 131 -3.77 9.18 4.58
C VAL A 131 -3.09 9.74 5.84
N LEU A 132 -3.28 9.10 6.99
CA LEU A 132 -2.64 9.52 8.25
C LEU A 132 -1.11 9.52 8.14
N PHE A 133 -0.51 8.47 7.57
CA PHE A 133 0.93 8.42 7.34
C PHE A 133 1.42 9.54 6.44
N LYS A 134 0.69 9.89 5.38
CA LYS A 134 1.08 11.00 4.49
C LYS A 134 1.03 12.34 5.22
N VAL A 135 -0.03 12.58 6.01
CA VAL A 135 -0.18 13.82 6.79
C VAL A 135 0.94 13.92 7.83
N PHE A 136 1.16 12.87 8.63
CA PHE A 136 2.21 12.86 9.65
C PHE A 136 3.60 12.94 9.05
N ALA A 137 3.87 12.27 7.92
CA ALA A 137 5.14 12.43 7.22
C ALA A 137 5.35 13.89 6.79
N GLY A 138 4.33 14.55 6.23
CA GLY A 138 4.39 15.97 5.88
C GLY A 138 4.70 16.87 7.09
N VAL A 139 4.04 16.64 8.22
CA VAL A 139 4.30 17.38 9.48
C VAL A 139 5.72 17.14 10.00
N ILE A 140 6.17 15.88 10.05
CA ILE A 140 7.52 15.52 10.51
C ILE A 140 8.58 16.16 9.63
N ILE A 141 8.41 16.13 8.31
CA ILE A 141 9.30 16.77 7.34
C ILE A 141 9.36 18.29 7.61
N PHE A 142 8.22 18.93 7.80
CA PHE A 142 8.14 20.36 8.09
C PHE A 142 8.87 20.73 9.40
N ILE A 143 8.61 20.00 10.48
CA ILE A 143 9.26 20.21 11.78
C ILE A 143 10.78 19.94 11.68
N SER A 144 11.16 18.90 10.94
CA SER A 144 12.56 18.56 10.69
C SER A 144 13.29 19.68 9.95
N PHE A 145 12.64 20.36 8.99
CA PHE A 145 13.23 21.53 8.34
C PHE A 145 13.38 22.72 9.28
N ILE A 146 12.42 22.97 10.17
CA ILE A 146 12.57 24.02 11.20
C ILE A 146 13.75 23.69 12.13
N GLY A 147 13.85 22.43 12.57
CA GLY A 147 14.95 21.98 13.44
C GLY A 147 16.31 22.09 12.77
N LEU A 148 16.43 21.59 11.54
CA LEU A 148 17.65 21.67 10.73
C LEU A 148 18.03 23.14 10.48
N PHE A 149 17.06 23.98 10.13
CA PHE A 149 17.24 25.41 9.95
C PHE A 149 17.76 26.12 11.21
N GLY A 150 17.17 25.80 12.37
CA GLY A 150 17.58 26.33 13.66
C GLY A 150 19.01 25.92 14.02
N LEU A 151 19.33 24.64 13.85
CA LEU A 151 20.66 24.08 14.05
C LEU A 151 21.70 24.78 13.15
N ILE A 152 21.41 24.91 11.85
CA ILE A 152 22.30 25.58 10.90
C ILE A 152 22.53 27.04 11.29
N SER A 153 21.46 27.75 11.67
CA SER A 153 21.57 29.17 12.04
C SER A 153 22.41 29.36 13.30
N PHE A 154 22.24 28.48 14.29
CA PHE A 154 23.05 28.50 15.52
C PHE A 154 24.53 28.20 15.25
N VAL A 155 24.83 27.15 14.49
CA VAL A 155 26.21 26.75 14.14
C VAL A 155 26.88 27.81 13.28
N ALA A 156 26.16 28.40 12.30
CA ALA A 156 26.69 29.47 11.48
C ALA A 156 27.06 30.69 12.33
N THR A 157 26.24 31.02 13.34
CA THR A 157 26.50 32.12 14.29
C THR A 157 27.72 31.82 15.16
N GLN A 158 27.86 30.63 15.73
CA GLN A 158 29.04 30.24 16.51
C GLN A 158 30.33 30.24 15.68
N ARG A 159 30.25 29.86 14.40
CA ARG A 159 31.41 29.80 13.49
C ARG A 159 31.66 31.10 12.75
N THR A 160 30.96 32.19 13.06
CA THR A 160 31.17 33.51 12.43
C THR A 160 32.62 33.98 12.56
N ARG A 161 33.25 33.84 13.74
CA ARG A 161 34.63 34.26 13.98
C ARG A 161 35.63 33.50 13.10
N GLU A 162 35.48 32.18 13.02
CA GLU A 162 36.33 31.33 12.18
C GLU A 162 36.15 31.67 10.68
N VAL A 163 34.89 31.85 10.26
CA VAL A 163 34.55 32.23 8.88
C VAL A 163 35.11 33.62 8.54
N ALA A 164 35.02 34.59 9.45
CA ALA A 164 35.56 35.93 9.28
C ALA A 164 37.10 35.93 9.16
N ILE A 165 37.80 35.20 10.03
CA ILE A 165 39.26 35.06 9.97
C ILE A 165 39.68 34.44 8.65
N ARG A 166 39.07 33.31 8.24
CA ARG A 166 39.39 32.64 6.97
C ARG A 166 39.09 33.53 5.76
N LYS A 167 38.01 34.31 5.80
CA LYS A 167 37.65 35.24 4.72
C LYS A 167 38.66 36.39 4.58
N VAL A 168 39.17 36.92 5.70
CA VAL A 168 40.26 37.92 5.70
C VAL A 168 41.57 37.31 5.18
N LEU A 169 41.81 36.03 5.47
CA LEU A 169 42.95 35.27 4.93
C LEU A 169 42.78 34.87 3.44
N GLY A 170 41.73 35.35 2.76
CA GLY A 170 41.55 35.16 1.31
C GLY A 170 40.69 33.96 0.91
N ALA A 171 40.05 33.26 1.86
CA ALA A 171 39.16 32.16 1.52
C ALA A 171 37.95 32.64 0.69
N THR A 172 37.63 31.89 -0.36
CA THR A 172 36.49 32.21 -1.22
C THR A 172 35.17 31.91 -0.50
N THR A 173 34.10 32.60 -0.89
CA THR A 173 32.75 32.33 -0.34
C THR A 173 32.31 30.88 -0.60
N LEU A 174 32.79 30.26 -1.68
CA LEU A 174 32.46 28.90 -2.08
C LEU A 174 33.13 27.84 -1.19
N GLU A 175 34.38 28.06 -0.76
CA GLU A 175 35.08 27.19 0.20
C GLU A 175 34.40 27.21 1.57
N LEU A 176 33.96 28.39 2.03
CA LEU A 176 33.23 28.54 3.30
C LEU A 176 31.88 27.82 3.26
N VAL A 177 31.14 27.94 2.15
CA VAL A 177 29.87 27.24 1.93
C VAL A 177 30.07 25.72 1.85
N LYS A 178 31.14 25.25 1.19
CA LYS A 178 31.45 23.82 1.08
C LYS A 178 31.81 23.21 2.43
N MET A 179 32.60 23.91 3.24
CA MET A 179 32.94 23.47 4.59
C MET A 179 31.70 23.27 5.46
N LEU A 180 30.78 24.24 5.45
CA LEU A 180 29.53 24.16 6.21
C LEU A 180 28.63 23.03 5.69
N ASN A 181 28.41 22.95 4.37
CA ASN A 181 27.62 21.88 3.76
C ASN A 181 28.16 20.48 4.10
N GLY A 182 29.47 20.27 4.08
CA GLY A 182 30.08 18.96 4.35
C GLY A 182 29.69 18.39 5.71
N THR A 183 29.67 19.21 6.76
CA THR A 183 29.29 18.77 8.11
C THR A 183 27.81 18.38 8.19
N PHE A 184 26.91 19.16 7.60
CA PHE A 184 25.48 18.86 7.63
C PHE A 184 25.09 17.68 6.73
N LEU A 185 25.68 17.58 5.54
CA LEU A 185 25.46 16.44 4.65
C LEU A 185 25.94 15.13 5.31
N LEU A 186 27.05 15.15 6.04
CA LEU A 186 27.54 13.99 6.78
C LEU A 186 26.55 13.58 7.89
N MET A 187 26.02 14.55 8.66
CA MET A 187 24.99 14.26 9.68
C MET A 187 23.75 13.61 9.07
N VAL A 188 23.24 14.16 7.95
CA VAL A 188 22.06 13.63 7.26
C VAL A 188 22.34 12.25 6.64
N PHE A 189 23.55 12.04 6.13
CA PHE A 189 23.99 10.73 5.63
C PHE A 189 23.98 9.66 6.71
N ILE A 190 24.59 9.96 7.87
CA ILE A 190 24.61 9.04 9.02
C ILE A 190 23.19 8.77 9.53
N ALA A 191 22.34 9.79 9.61
CA ALA A 191 20.94 9.64 10.00
C ALA A 191 20.19 8.70 9.03
N ASN A 192 20.42 8.81 7.72
CA ASN A 192 19.82 7.91 6.73
C ASN A 192 20.31 6.47 6.90
N ILE A 193 21.61 6.25 7.12
CA ILE A 193 22.17 4.91 7.34
C ILE A 193 21.52 4.22 8.54
N ILE A 194 21.20 4.95 9.60
CA ILE A 194 20.53 4.41 10.79
C ILE A 194 19.03 4.22 10.53
N ALA A 195 18.39 5.16 9.82
CA ALA A 195 16.96 5.12 9.53
C ALA A 195 16.57 3.97 8.60
N TRP A 196 17.41 3.62 7.63
CA TRP A 196 17.11 2.59 6.62
C TRP A 196 16.86 1.20 7.23
N PRO A 197 17.76 0.61 8.04
CA PRO A 197 17.51 -0.68 8.69
C PRO A 197 16.29 -0.65 9.59
N LEU A 198 16.10 0.44 10.33
CA LEU A 198 14.97 0.55 11.25
C LEU A 198 13.64 0.57 10.48
N ALA A 199 13.54 1.40 9.45
CA ALA A 199 12.38 1.45 8.58
C ALA A 199 12.15 0.12 7.83
N TYR A 200 13.21 -0.55 7.38
CA TYR A 200 13.13 -1.87 6.77
C TYR A 200 12.48 -2.89 7.72
N LEU A 201 12.89 -2.93 8.98
CA LEU A 201 12.33 -3.85 9.97
C LEU A 201 10.84 -3.61 10.22
N PHE A 202 10.43 -2.35 10.39
CA PHE A 202 9.03 -2.01 10.63
C PHE A 202 8.16 -2.33 9.42
N VAL A 203 8.58 -1.94 8.21
CA VAL A 203 7.79 -2.17 6.99
C VAL A 203 7.76 -3.66 6.64
N SER A 204 8.86 -4.39 6.81
CA SER A 204 8.90 -5.84 6.58
C SER A 204 7.97 -6.59 7.54
N LYS A 205 7.97 -6.22 8.83
CA LYS A 205 7.05 -6.78 9.82
C LYS A 205 5.59 -6.45 9.53
N TRP A 206 5.31 -5.27 8.98
CA TRP A 206 3.96 -4.92 8.55
C TRP A 206 3.56 -5.68 7.27
N LEU A 207 4.43 -5.77 6.26
CA LEU A 207 4.17 -6.52 5.03
C LEU A 207 4.02 -8.03 5.28
N SER A 208 4.58 -8.58 6.35
CA SER A 208 4.44 -10.00 6.67
C SER A 208 3.02 -10.39 7.11
N THR A 209 2.16 -9.43 7.48
CA THR A 209 0.72 -9.69 7.73
C THR A 209 -0.07 -9.91 6.44
N PHE A 210 0.52 -9.61 5.28
CA PHE A 210 -0.08 -9.82 3.98
C PHE A 210 0.43 -11.13 3.38
N THR A 211 -0.50 -12.03 3.04
CA THR A 211 -0.16 -13.25 2.28
C THR A 211 0.33 -12.89 0.89
N TYR A 212 -0.33 -11.93 0.25
CA TYR A 212 0.08 -11.36 -1.03
C TYR A 212 0.79 -10.03 -0.79
N ARG A 213 2.12 -10.06 -0.74
CA ARG A 213 2.96 -8.88 -0.48
C ARG A 213 3.88 -8.56 -1.64
N ILE A 214 4.24 -7.29 -1.76
CA ILE A 214 5.31 -6.85 -2.64
C ILE A 214 6.67 -7.11 -1.99
N ASP A 215 7.68 -7.36 -2.81
CA ASP A 215 9.06 -7.40 -2.33
C ASP A 215 9.54 -5.99 -1.98
N LEU A 216 10.24 -5.86 -0.84
CA LEU A 216 10.72 -4.58 -0.39
C LEU A 216 11.92 -4.14 -1.24
N SER A 217 11.67 -3.24 -2.18
CA SER A 217 12.72 -2.66 -3.00
C SER A 217 13.54 -1.63 -2.22
N ILE A 218 14.82 -1.47 -2.58
CA ILE A 218 15.70 -0.46 -1.98
C ILE A 218 15.46 0.96 -2.52
N TRP A 219 14.76 1.07 -3.66
CA TRP A 219 14.55 2.34 -4.36
C TRP A 219 13.85 3.43 -3.53
N PRO A 220 12.81 3.16 -2.73
CA PRO A 220 12.18 4.20 -1.89
C PRO A 220 13.14 4.80 -0.87
N PHE A 221 14.04 3.98 -0.30
CA PHE A 221 15.05 4.42 0.66
C PHE A 221 16.10 5.31 -0.01
N ALA A 222 16.62 4.88 -1.16
CA ALA A 222 17.56 5.65 -1.97
C ALA A 222 16.96 7.01 -2.39
N LEU A 223 15.70 7.01 -2.83
CA LEU A 223 15.00 8.23 -3.21
C LEU A 223 14.83 9.18 -2.01
N ALA A 224 14.44 8.68 -0.85
CA ALA A 224 14.30 9.49 0.38
C ALA A 224 15.64 10.10 0.82
N MET A 225 16.74 9.34 0.70
CA MET A 225 18.09 9.83 0.98
C MET A 225 18.50 10.94 0.01
N ILE A 226 18.28 10.76 -1.29
CA ILE A 226 18.59 11.79 -2.30
C ILE A 226 17.77 13.06 -2.02
N ILE A 227 16.48 12.93 -1.76
CA ILE A 227 15.61 14.08 -1.45
C ILE A 227 16.09 14.81 -0.19
N SER A 228 16.36 14.09 0.90
CA SER A 228 16.82 14.71 2.16
C SER A 228 18.19 15.39 2.01
N MET A 229 19.11 14.80 1.24
CA MET A 229 20.39 15.43 0.90
C MET A 229 20.22 16.69 0.06
N LEU A 230 19.38 16.65 -0.99
CA LEU A 230 19.12 17.81 -1.84
C LEU A 230 18.53 18.97 -1.03
N ILE A 231 17.58 18.70 -0.16
CA ILE A 231 16.95 19.76 0.64
C ILE A 231 17.95 20.34 1.65
N THR A 232 18.79 19.50 2.25
CA THR A 232 19.87 19.95 3.13
C THR A 232 20.85 20.84 2.38
N LEU A 233 21.30 20.41 1.20
CA LEU A 233 22.23 21.15 0.35
C LEU A 233 21.65 22.53 -0.02
N ILE A 234 20.39 22.59 -0.46
CA ILE A 234 19.71 23.84 -0.83
C ILE A 234 19.60 24.78 0.39
N THR A 235 19.15 24.25 1.54
CA THR A 235 18.91 25.03 2.75
C THR A 235 20.20 25.62 3.33
N VAL A 236 21.25 24.78 3.45
CA VAL A 236 22.55 25.20 3.98
C VAL A 236 23.21 26.18 3.01
N SER A 237 23.21 25.88 1.71
CA SER A 237 23.84 26.76 0.71
C SER A 237 23.22 28.16 0.71
N PHE A 238 21.89 28.25 0.77
CA PHE A 238 21.19 29.54 0.84
C PHE A 238 21.60 30.35 2.08
N ARG A 239 21.71 29.69 3.25
CA ARG A 239 22.08 30.33 4.52
C ARG A 239 23.55 30.71 4.58
N SER A 240 24.44 29.81 4.20
CA SER A 240 25.88 30.05 4.15
C SER A 240 26.22 31.16 3.16
N PHE A 241 25.55 31.23 2.01
CA PHE A 241 25.73 32.32 1.06
C PHE A 241 25.29 33.66 1.63
N LYS A 242 24.13 33.71 2.30
CA LYS A 242 23.64 34.91 2.98
C LYS A 242 24.59 35.37 4.10
N ALA A 243 25.10 34.43 4.92
CA ALA A 243 26.05 34.72 5.99
C ALA A 243 27.41 35.19 5.44
N ALA A 244 27.90 34.58 4.36
CA ALA A 244 29.14 34.96 3.72
C ALA A 244 29.05 36.33 3.01
N ARG A 245 27.86 36.76 2.59
CA ARG A 245 27.62 38.10 2.01
C ARG A 245 27.30 39.19 3.02
N ALA A 246 26.92 38.85 4.26
CA ALA A 246 26.74 39.84 5.30
C ALA A 246 28.06 40.62 5.50
N ASN A 247 27.97 41.95 5.51
CA ASN A 247 29.13 42.83 5.54
C ASN A 247 30.01 42.52 6.75
N THR A 248 31.27 42.17 6.49
CA THR A 248 32.32 41.89 7.47
C THR A 248 32.64 43.09 8.37
N ILE A 249 32.24 44.30 7.95
CA ILE A 249 32.47 45.54 8.69
C ILE A 249 31.62 45.61 9.97
N ASP A 250 30.40 45.06 9.98
CA ASP A 250 29.55 45.08 11.20
C ASP A 250 29.96 44.01 12.22
N ALA A 251 30.51 42.88 11.76
CA ALA A 251 30.94 41.79 12.63
C ALA A 251 32.20 42.12 13.45
N LEU A 252 32.99 43.11 13.01
CA LEU A 252 34.17 43.61 13.72
C LEU A 252 33.89 44.90 14.51
N LYS A 253 32.70 45.51 14.35
CA LYS A 253 32.33 46.79 14.96
C LYS A 253 31.41 46.66 16.18
N TYR A 254 30.91 45.44 16.43
CA TYR A 254 30.34 45.04 17.71
C TYR A 254 31.44 44.57 18.68
N GLU A 255 32.47 45.41 18.83
CA GLU A 255 33.38 45.53 19.98
C GLU A 255 33.99 46.93 19.93
#